data_AF-A0A8S9W7A7-F1
#
_entry.id   AF-A0A8S9W7A7-F1
#
_cell.length_a   1.000
_cell.length_b   1.000
_cell.length_c   1.000
_cell.angle_alpha   90.00
_cell.angle_beta   90.00
_cell.angle_gamma   90.00
#
_symmetry.space_group_name_H-M   'P 1'
#
loop_
_entity.id
_entity.type
_entity.pdbx_description
1 polymer ?
#
loop_
_entity_poly.entity_id
_entity_poly.type
_entity_poly.pdbx_seq_one_letter_code
_entity_poly.pdbx_strand_id
1 'polypeptide(L)'
;MPVLEICVDPRKTQTAEAADLHVQLNSNSDYELFNALSTILNGKKPHPSAAEVTGVPISDMKEMVEMMKASNFGTVYVGLGVGSSYGKHRNVEAALNLIKELNNHTKFSIGALRGHCNVAGFNQIASYLYGYPFGLDFARGYPRFGSGRVYDGGRAARPRCGRGVRDVC
;
A
#
# COMPACT_ATOMS: atom_id res chain seq x y z
N MET A 1 15.42 -19.88 14.91
CA MET A 1 15.80 -18.99 13.79
C MET A 1 15.41 -17.59 14.19
N PRO A 2 16.29 -16.58 14.04
CA PRO A 2 15.94 -15.21 14.37
C PRO A 2 14.80 -14.73 13.46
N VAL A 3 13.90 -13.93 14.02
CA VAL A 3 12.91 -13.17 13.24
C VAL A 3 13.68 -12.05 12.57
N LEU A 4 13.47 -11.87 11.26
CA LEU A 4 14.13 -10.83 10.49
C LEU A 4 13.14 -9.71 10.19
N GLU A 5 13.51 -8.48 10.54
CA GLU A 5 12.69 -7.29 10.33
C GLU A 5 13.32 -6.36 9.30
N ILE A 6 12.56 -6.07 8.24
CA ILE A 6 12.92 -5.10 7.20
C ILE A 6 11.97 -3.91 7.34
N CYS A 7 12.53 -2.74 7.66
CA CYS A 7 11.76 -1.49 7.70
C CYS A 7 11.99 -0.70 6.42
N VAL A 8 10.90 -0.34 5.72
CA VAL A 8 10.94 0.50 4.52
C VAL A 8 10.22 1.81 4.86
N ASP A 9 10.99 2.87 5.15
CA ASP A 9 10.46 4.19 5.47
C ASP A 9 11.48 5.27 5.07
N PRO A 10 11.06 6.37 4.43
CA PRO A 10 11.95 7.49 4.10
C PRO A 10 12.58 8.15 5.33
N ARG A 11 11.96 8.00 6.51
CA ARG A 11 12.44 8.56 7.78
C ARG A 11 13.05 7.45 8.63
N LYS A 12 14.04 7.83 9.44
CA LYS A 12 14.57 6.97 10.49
C LYS A 12 13.63 7.02 11.70
N THR A 13 12.66 6.12 11.71
CA THR A 13 11.68 5.96 12.81
C THR A 13 12.21 5.00 13.87
N GLN A 14 11.55 4.91 15.02
CA GLN A 14 11.91 3.93 16.07
C GLN A 14 11.87 2.48 15.55
N THR A 15 10.92 2.17 14.65
CA THR A 15 10.86 0.87 13.97
C THR A 15 12.06 0.65 13.04
N ALA A 16 12.50 1.70 12.34
CA ALA A 16 13.70 1.63 11.50
C ALA A 16 14.98 1.42 12.32
N GLU A 17 15.05 1.98 13.53
CA GLU A 17 16.19 1.78 14.44
C GLU A 17 16.23 0.38 15.04
N ALA A 18 15.07 -0.26 15.22
CA ALA A 18 14.97 -1.61 15.76
C ALA A 18 15.09 -2.72 14.69
N ALA A 19 14.94 -2.37 13.41
CA ALA A 19 14.97 -3.32 12.30
C ALA A 19 16.38 -3.81 11.97
N ASP A 20 16.50 -5.06 11.50
CA ASP A 20 17.76 -5.63 11.04
C ASP A 20 18.26 -4.94 9.76
N LEU A 21 17.32 -4.55 8.89
CA LEU A 21 17.60 -3.82 7.66
C LEU A 21 16.63 -2.64 7.53
N HIS A 22 17.16 -1.41 7.57
CA HIS A 22 16.41 -0.21 7.23
C HIS A 22 16.69 0.21 5.79
N VAL A 23 15.65 0.18 4.96
CA VAL A 23 15.67 0.61 3.57
C VAL A 23 15.11 2.02 3.49
N GLN A 24 16.01 3.00 3.46
CA GLN A 24 15.64 4.41 3.39
C GLN A 24 15.44 4.85 1.93
N LEU A 25 14.22 4.68 1.44
CA LEU A 25 13.83 5.14 0.10
C LEU A 25 13.50 6.63 0.04
N ASN A 26 13.60 7.21 -1.15
CA ASN A 26 13.08 8.54 -1.46
C ASN A 26 11.55 8.57 -1.31
N SER A 27 11.02 9.69 -0.85
CA SER A 27 9.57 9.87 -0.73
C SER A 27 8.87 9.70 -2.09
N ASN A 28 7.69 9.06 -2.09
CA ASN A 28 6.87 8.82 -3.29
C ASN A 28 7.46 7.86 -4.33
N SER A 29 8.40 6.99 -3.95
CA SER A 29 9.04 6.02 -4.85
C SER A 29 8.70 4.55 -4.55
N ASP A 30 7.65 4.32 -3.74
CA ASP A 30 7.23 2.98 -3.33
C ASP A 30 6.86 2.08 -4.53
N TYR A 31 6.22 2.67 -5.54
CA TYR A 31 5.79 1.96 -6.75
C TYR A 31 6.97 1.39 -7.53
N GLU A 32 8.01 2.20 -7.73
CA GLU A 32 9.23 1.82 -8.42
C GLU A 32 9.98 0.73 -7.64
N LEU A 33 10.03 0.85 -6.31
CA LEU A 33 10.65 -0.16 -5.45
C LEU A 33 9.93 -1.51 -5.58
N PHE A 34 8.60 -1.57 -5.44
CA PHE A 34 7.86 -2.84 -5.56
C PHE A 34 8.04 -3.51 -6.93
N ASN A 35 8.05 -2.72 -8.01
CA ASN A 35 8.27 -3.25 -9.36
C ASN A 35 9.72 -3.71 -9.56
N ALA A 36 10.71 -3.01 -8.99
CA ALA A 36 12.10 -3.42 -9.04
C ALA A 36 12.32 -4.75 -8.29
N LEU A 37 11.73 -4.89 -7.09
CA LEU A 37 11.76 -6.14 -6.33
C LEU A 37 11.10 -7.29 -7.09
N SER A 38 9.93 -7.06 -7.70
CA SER A 38 9.24 -8.06 -8.53
C SER A 38 10.09 -8.47 -9.74
N THR A 39 10.80 -7.51 -10.36
CA THR A 39 11.70 -7.79 -11.48
C THR A 39 12.88 -8.67 -11.06
N ILE A 40 13.50 -8.36 -9.92
CA ILE A 40 14.59 -9.15 -9.34
C ILE A 40 14.11 -10.56 -8.96
N LEU A 41 12.93 -10.66 -8.35
CA LEU A 41 12.31 -11.93 -7.97
C LEU A 41 12.13 -12.87 -9.18
N ASN A 42 11.74 -12.30 -10.33
CA ASN A 42 11.62 -13.02 -11.60
C ASN A 42 12.96 -13.26 -12.32
N GLY A 43 14.10 -13.07 -11.66
CA GLY A 43 15.44 -13.32 -12.21
C GLY A 43 15.90 -12.31 -13.27
N LYS A 44 15.20 -11.18 -13.41
CA LYS A 44 15.56 -10.11 -14.34
C LYS A 44 16.32 -8.99 -13.62
N LYS A 45 17.11 -8.23 -14.37
CA LYS A 45 17.81 -7.06 -13.83
C LYS A 45 16.91 -5.82 -13.96
N PRO A 46 16.61 -5.09 -12.87
CA PRO A 46 15.88 -3.84 -12.97
C PRO A 46 16.73 -2.79 -13.70
N HIS A 47 16.06 -1.82 -14.32
CA HIS A 47 16.73 -0.72 -15.01
C HIS A 47 17.50 0.15 -13.99
N PRO A 48 18.69 0.68 -14.32
CA PRO A 48 19.49 1.50 -13.40
C PRO A 48 18.75 2.72 -12.82
N SER A 49 17.78 3.27 -13.57
CA SER A 49 16.94 4.38 -13.10
C SER A 49 16.11 4.04 -11.86
N ALA A 50 15.85 2.76 -11.58
CA ALA A 50 15.13 2.38 -10.37
C ALA A 50 15.90 2.76 -9.11
N ALA A 51 17.23 2.63 -9.12
CA ALA A 51 18.07 3.05 -7.99
C ALA A 51 18.11 4.57 -7.83
N GLU A 52 18.14 5.30 -8.95
CA GLU A 52 18.13 6.77 -8.95
C GLU A 52 16.81 7.33 -8.38
N VAL A 53 15.68 6.79 -8.83
CA VAL A 53 14.35 7.25 -8.38
C VAL A 53 14.10 6.88 -6.92
N THR A 54 14.38 5.63 -6.54
CA THR A 54 14.12 5.14 -5.18
C THR A 54 15.17 5.59 -4.17
N GLY A 55 16.35 5.99 -4.61
CA GLY A 55 17.49 6.27 -3.71
C GLY A 55 18.10 5.01 -3.07
N VAL A 56 17.61 3.82 -3.42
CA VAL A 56 18.07 2.54 -2.89
C VAL A 56 18.95 1.85 -3.94
N PRO A 57 20.17 1.41 -3.61
CA PRO A 57 21.02 0.73 -4.58
C PRO A 57 20.46 -0.66 -4.93
N ILE A 58 20.72 -1.12 -6.16
CA ILE A 58 20.25 -2.43 -6.65
C ILE A 58 20.84 -3.59 -5.84
N SER A 59 22.00 -3.41 -5.20
CA SER A 59 22.58 -4.38 -4.26
C SER A 59 21.60 -4.71 -3.13
N ASP A 60 21.07 -3.67 -2.50
CA ASP A 60 20.24 -3.78 -1.30
C ASP A 60 18.87 -4.36 -1.67
N MET A 61 18.33 -3.96 -2.83
CA MET A 61 17.10 -4.56 -3.36
C MET A 61 17.25 -6.07 -3.62
N LYS A 62 18.43 -6.53 -4.08
CA LYS A 62 18.70 -7.96 -4.26
C LYS A 62 18.83 -8.68 -2.93
N GLU A 63 19.49 -8.06 -1.96
CA GLU A 63 19.61 -8.59 -0.61
C GLU A 63 18.22 -8.77 0.01
N MET A 64 17.34 -7.77 -0.09
CA MET A 64 15.94 -7.86 0.35
C MET A 64 15.22 -9.06 -0.26
N VAL A 65 15.32 -9.26 -1.57
CA VAL A 65 14.63 -10.37 -2.26
C VAL A 65 15.18 -11.73 -1.81
N GLU A 66 16.49 -11.87 -1.66
CA GLU A 66 17.09 -13.12 -1.19
C GLU A 66 16.72 -13.42 0.27
N MET A 67 16.67 -12.40 1.13
CA MET A 67 16.15 -12.53 2.50
C MET A 67 14.68 -12.96 2.52
N MET A 68 13.84 -12.36 1.66
CA MET A 68 12.43 -12.74 1.54
C MET A 68 12.28 -14.21 1.07
N LYS A 69 13.06 -14.64 0.08
CA LYS A 69 13.03 -16.03 -0.43
C LYS A 69 13.58 -17.05 0.55
N ALA A 70 14.53 -16.67 1.40
CA ALA A 70 15.09 -17.54 2.43
C ALA A 70 14.16 -17.74 3.65
N SER A 71 13.11 -16.92 3.78
CA SER A 71 12.18 -16.98 4.92
C SER A 71 11.20 -18.16 4.80
N ASN A 72 10.93 -18.85 5.92
CA ASN A 72 9.91 -19.91 5.94
C ASN A 72 8.48 -19.35 5.84
N PHE A 73 8.25 -18.19 6.45
CA PHE A 73 7.00 -17.45 6.44
C PHE A 73 7.30 -15.97 6.56
N GLY A 74 6.70 -15.16 5.71
CA GLY A 74 6.85 -13.71 5.71
C GLY A 74 5.51 -12.99 5.83
N THR A 75 5.50 -11.83 6.49
CA THR A 75 4.34 -10.95 6.50
C THR A 75 4.78 -9.52 6.22
N VAL A 76 4.05 -8.82 5.36
CA VAL A 76 4.30 -7.42 5.03
C VAL A 76 3.20 -6.58 5.65
N TYR A 77 3.56 -5.68 6.56
CA TYR A 77 2.64 -4.71 7.12
C TYR A 77 2.75 -3.39 6.37
N VAL A 78 1.63 -2.94 5.81
CA VAL A 78 1.57 -1.72 5.00
C VAL A 78 0.76 -0.67 5.72
N GLY A 79 1.38 0.49 5.96
CA GLY A 79 0.73 1.66 6.55
C GLY A 79 0.03 2.56 5.53
N LEU A 80 -0.51 3.67 6.03
CA LEU A 80 -1.13 4.71 5.19
C LEU A 80 -0.14 5.36 4.21
N GLY A 81 1.17 5.30 4.46
CA GLY A 81 2.19 5.85 3.56
C GLY A 81 2.01 5.35 2.13
N VAL A 82 1.92 4.03 1.93
CA VAL A 82 1.76 3.45 0.59
C VAL A 82 0.44 3.85 -0.08
N GLY A 83 -0.65 3.94 0.69
CA GLY A 83 -1.98 4.26 0.15
C GLY A 83 -2.25 5.75 -0.07
N SER A 84 -1.53 6.63 0.63
CA SER A 84 -1.71 8.09 0.58
C SER A 84 -0.63 8.82 -0.21
N SER A 85 0.54 8.21 -0.43
CA SER A 85 1.61 8.72 -1.31
C SER A 85 1.19 8.76 -2.78
N TYR A 86 2.02 9.40 -3.60
CA TYR A 86 1.85 9.41 -5.05
C TYR A 86 1.67 7.99 -5.61
N GLY A 87 0.70 7.80 -6.51
CA GLY A 87 0.29 6.47 -7.01
C GLY A 87 -0.90 5.85 -6.25
N LYS A 88 -1.09 6.16 -4.97
CA LYS A 88 -2.24 5.74 -4.13
C LYS A 88 -2.54 4.23 -4.24
N HIS A 89 -3.64 3.87 -4.91
CA HIS A 89 -4.08 2.49 -5.09
C HIS A 89 -3.13 1.66 -5.96
N ARG A 90 -2.37 2.28 -6.87
CA ARG A 90 -1.39 1.57 -7.72
C ARG A 90 -0.21 1.03 -6.91
N ASN A 91 0.17 1.71 -5.83
CA ASN A 91 1.23 1.23 -4.94
C ASN A 91 0.76 0.00 -4.18
N VAL A 92 -0.49 0.02 -3.72
CA VAL A 92 -1.12 -1.13 -3.06
C VAL A 92 -1.25 -2.32 -4.03
N GLU A 93 -1.62 -2.07 -5.29
CA GLU A 93 -1.65 -3.08 -6.34
C GLU A 93 -0.27 -3.70 -6.58
N ALA A 94 0.78 -2.87 -6.69
CA ALA A 94 2.16 -3.34 -6.86
C ALA A 94 2.62 -4.19 -5.66
N ALA A 95 2.31 -3.78 -4.43
CA ALA A 95 2.62 -4.56 -3.23
C ALA A 95 1.88 -5.91 -3.21
N LEU A 96 0.60 -5.93 -3.58
CA LEU A 96 -0.19 -7.18 -3.68
C LEU A 96 0.38 -8.12 -4.75
N ASN A 97 0.81 -7.58 -5.89
CA ASN A 97 1.44 -8.36 -6.95
C ASN A 97 2.78 -8.97 -6.51
N LEU A 98 3.63 -8.19 -5.83
CA LEU A 98 4.88 -8.70 -5.26
C LEU A 98 4.61 -9.87 -4.29
N ILE A 99 3.62 -9.73 -3.41
CA ILE A 99 3.25 -10.80 -2.46
C ILE A 99 2.72 -12.03 -3.18
N LYS A 100 1.93 -11.85 -4.24
CA LYS A 100 1.46 -12.96 -5.08
C LYS A 100 2.64 -13.70 -5.71
N GLU A 101 3.64 -12.99 -6.22
CA GLU A 101 4.84 -13.59 -6.79
C GLU A 101 5.71 -14.28 -5.74
N LEU A 102 5.89 -13.67 -4.57
CA LEU A 102 6.62 -14.27 -3.44
C LEU A 102 5.99 -15.58 -2.97
N ASN A 103 4.66 -15.69 -3.01
CA ASN A 103 3.94 -16.92 -2.67
C ASN A 103 4.26 -18.12 -3.57
N ASN A 104 4.91 -17.93 -4.73
CA ASN A 104 5.43 -19.04 -5.54
C ASN A 104 6.71 -19.65 -4.96
N HIS A 105 7.39 -18.93 -4.06
CA HIS A 105 8.63 -19.37 -3.43
C HIS A 105 8.41 -19.78 -1.97
N THR A 106 7.78 -18.91 -1.19
CA THR A 106 7.58 -19.08 0.26
C THR A 106 6.26 -18.44 0.70
N LYS A 107 5.71 -18.85 1.84
CA LYS A 107 4.39 -18.35 2.26
C LYS A 107 4.50 -16.88 2.71
N PHE A 108 3.81 -15.99 1.98
CA PHE A 108 3.74 -14.57 2.33
C PHE A 108 2.30 -14.08 2.54
N SER A 109 2.09 -13.27 3.57
CA SER A 109 0.85 -12.53 3.81
C SER A 109 1.09 -11.02 3.80
N ILE A 110 0.02 -10.26 3.61
CA ILE A 110 0.05 -8.80 3.69
C ILE A 110 -1.08 -8.31 4.59
N GLY A 111 -0.74 -7.40 5.51
CA GLY A 111 -1.67 -6.79 6.44
C GLY A 111 -1.67 -5.27 6.28
N ALA A 112 -2.84 -4.67 6.09
CA ALA A 112 -2.97 -3.22 6.09
C ALA A 112 -3.16 -2.71 7.52
N LEU A 113 -2.25 -1.84 7.98
CA LEU A 113 -2.37 -1.12 9.25
C LEU A 113 -3.43 -0.03 9.09
N ARG A 114 -4.66 -0.31 9.55
CA ARG A 114 -5.78 0.62 9.52
C ARG A 114 -5.63 1.64 10.66
N GLY A 115 -5.98 2.90 10.39
CA GLY A 115 -5.82 4.01 11.35
C GLY A 115 -6.84 3.98 12.49
N HIS A 116 -8.10 4.34 12.22
CA HIS A 116 -9.11 4.46 13.27
C HIS A 116 -9.69 3.11 13.68
N CYS A 117 -10.11 3.03 14.94
CA CYS A 117 -10.56 1.83 15.64
C CYS A 117 -11.69 1.04 14.93
N ASN A 118 -12.52 1.68 14.09
CA ASN A 118 -13.63 0.99 13.43
C ASN A 118 -13.77 1.26 11.91
N VAL A 119 -12.70 1.68 11.24
CA VAL A 119 -12.72 1.82 9.76
C VAL A 119 -12.99 0.48 9.07
N ALA A 120 -12.44 -0.60 9.61
CA ALA A 120 -12.70 -1.94 9.09
C ALA A 120 -14.17 -2.34 9.27
N GLY A 121 -14.78 -2.06 10.43
CA GLY A 121 -16.19 -2.40 10.68
C GLY A 121 -17.15 -1.62 9.80
N PHE A 122 -16.90 -0.32 9.56
CA PHE A 122 -17.68 0.44 8.59
C PHE A 122 -17.64 -0.20 7.20
N ASN A 123 -16.44 -0.53 6.69
CA ASN A 123 -16.30 -1.15 5.37
C ASN A 123 -17.04 -2.49 5.29
N GLN A 124 -16.98 -3.32 6.34
CA GLN A 124 -17.67 -4.62 6.38
C GLN A 124 -19.19 -4.46 6.36
N ILE A 125 -19.74 -3.59 7.20
CA ILE A 125 -21.18 -3.35 7.28
C ILE A 125 -21.71 -2.68 6.01
N ALA A 126 -20.98 -1.70 5.47
CA ALA A 126 -21.34 -1.02 4.22
C ALA A 126 -21.36 -2.00 3.04
N SER A 127 -20.34 -2.86 2.93
CA SER A 127 -20.30 -3.93 1.93
C SER A 127 -21.45 -4.93 2.09
N TYR A 128 -21.79 -5.33 3.32
CA TYR A 128 -22.89 -6.24 3.59
C TYR A 128 -24.26 -5.64 3.23
N LEU A 129 -24.51 -4.40 3.63
CA LEU A 129 -25.82 -3.74 3.45
C LEU A 129 -26.04 -3.20 2.03
N TYR A 130 -24.99 -2.64 1.41
CA TYR A 130 -25.11 -1.84 0.18
C TYR A 130 -24.28 -2.39 -0.99
N GLY A 131 -23.50 -3.45 -0.78
CA GLY A 131 -22.62 -4.03 -1.81
C GLY A 131 -21.32 -3.25 -2.06
N TYR A 132 -21.08 -2.13 -1.36
CA TYR A 132 -19.89 -1.30 -1.56
C TYR A 132 -19.25 -0.88 -0.22
N PRO A 133 -17.92 -0.91 -0.11
CA PRO A 133 -17.23 -0.69 1.18
C PRO A 133 -17.15 0.78 1.62
N PHE A 134 -17.19 1.75 0.70
CA PHE A 134 -17.12 3.19 0.98
C PHE A 134 -17.68 3.98 -0.20
N GLY A 135 -17.63 5.33 -0.18
CA GLY A 135 -17.97 6.16 -1.35
C GLY A 135 -19.41 5.99 -1.86
N LEU A 136 -20.35 5.76 -0.93
CA LEU A 136 -21.76 5.52 -1.20
C LEU A 136 -22.51 6.82 -1.53
N ASP A 137 -23.21 6.84 -2.66
CA ASP A 137 -24.14 7.90 -3.07
C ASP A 137 -25.58 7.36 -3.05
N PHE A 138 -26.43 7.97 -2.23
CA PHE A 138 -27.86 7.66 -2.11
C PHE A 138 -28.79 8.70 -2.77
N ALA A 139 -28.26 9.69 -3.50
CA ALA A 139 -29.04 10.81 -4.03
C ALA A 139 -30.19 10.40 -4.99
N ARG A 140 -30.14 9.20 -5.57
CA ARG A 140 -31.21 8.65 -6.43
C ARG A 140 -32.12 7.63 -5.75
N GLY A 141 -32.02 7.48 -4.43
CA GLY A 141 -32.83 6.52 -3.66
C GLY A 141 -32.34 5.07 -3.71
N TYR A 142 -31.22 4.79 -4.38
CA TYR A 142 -30.55 3.50 -4.38
C TYR A 142 -29.03 3.69 -4.25
N PRO A 143 -28.29 2.74 -3.63
CA PRO A 143 -26.86 2.88 -3.41
C PRO A 143 -26.10 2.84 -4.74
N ARG A 144 -25.21 3.82 -4.93
CA ARG A 144 -24.23 3.81 -6.02
C ARG A 144 -22.84 4.04 -5.48
N PHE A 145 -21.86 3.40 -6.09
CA PHE A 145 -20.45 3.61 -5.78
C PHE A 145 -19.80 4.55 -6.79
N GLY A 146 -19.17 5.61 -6.28
CA GLY A 146 -18.48 6.59 -7.09
C GLY A 146 -17.21 7.10 -6.42
N SER A 147 -16.21 6.22 -6.25
CA SER A 147 -14.92 6.58 -5.63
C SER A 147 -14.23 7.78 -6.30
N GLY A 148 -14.48 8.07 -7.57
CA GLY A 148 -13.99 9.30 -8.21
C GLY A 148 -14.85 10.54 -7.98
N ARG A 149 -16.18 10.39 -7.84
CA ARG A 149 -17.13 11.52 -7.73
C ARG A 149 -17.22 12.08 -6.31
N VAL A 150 -16.92 11.27 -5.30
CA VAL A 150 -16.96 11.67 -3.89
C VAL A 150 -15.60 12.21 -3.42
N TYR A 151 -14.48 11.68 -3.97
CA TYR A 151 -13.13 12.10 -3.57
C TYR A 151 -12.54 13.24 -4.41
N ASP A 152 -12.95 13.41 -5.67
CA ASP A 152 -12.50 14.53 -6.50
C ASP A 152 -13.35 15.77 -6.17
N GLY A 153 -12.94 16.52 -5.15
CA GLY A 153 -13.63 17.70 -4.62
C GLY A 153 -13.92 18.83 -5.62
N GLY A 154 -13.56 18.67 -6.89
CA GLY A 154 -13.85 19.60 -7.98
C GLY A 154 -15.07 19.25 -8.86
N ARG A 155 -15.62 18.03 -8.81
CA ARG A 155 -16.63 17.58 -9.81
C ARG A 155 -17.90 16.93 -9.28
N ALA A 156 -18.14 16.98 -7.97
CA ALA A 156 -19.49 16.85 -7.44
C ALA A 156 -20.24 18.14 -7.78
N ALA A 157 -21.13 18.08 -8.79
CA ALA A 157 -22.08 19.14 -9.07
C ALA A 157 -22.74 19.55 -7.76
N ARG A 158 -22.38 20.74 -7.22
CA ARG A 158 -22.89 21.27 -5.96
C ARG A 158 -24.42 21.29 -6.06
N PRO A 159 -25.17 20.39 -5.39
CA PRO A 159 -26.55 20.72 -5.09
C PRO A 159 -26.43 21.79 -4.01
N ARG A 160 -27.13 22.91 -4.16
CA ARG A 160 -27.33 23.85 -3.06
C ARG A 160 -28.06 23.10 -1.94
N CYS A 161 -27.32 22.49 -1.02
CA CYS A 161 -27.87 21.99 0.24
C CYS A 161 -26.80 22.14 1.33
N GLY A 162 -27.26 22.42 2.54
CA GLY A 162 -26.55 23.07 3.64
C GLY A 162 -25.10 22.62 3.89
N ARG A 163 -24.28 23.59 4.28
CA ARG A 163 -22.98 23.38 4.93
C ARG A 163 -23.17 22.38 6.07
N GLY A 164 -22.51 21.22 6.02
CA GLY A 164 -22.59 20.33 7.18
C GLY A 164 -22.10 18.89 7.07
N VAL A 165 -21.39 18.47 6.02
CA VAL A 165 -20.70 17.17 6.06
C VAL A 165 -19.41 17.25 5.25
N ARG A 166 -18.39 17.86 5.85
CA ARG A 166 -17.00 17.48 5.57
C ARG A 166 -16.71 16.40 6.61
N ASP A 167 -16.09 15.30 6.21
CA ASP A 167 -15.75 14.14 7.05
C ASP A 167 -16.85 13.07 7.11
N VAL A 168 -17.05 12.39 5.97
CA VAL A 168 -17.43 10.97 6.00
C VAL A 168 -16.48 10.24 5.05
N CYS A 169 -15.43 9.66 5.65
CA CYS A 169 -14.50 8.64 5.13
C CYS A 169 -13.84 8.88 3.75
#